data_AF-A0A8H6JB30-F1
#
_entry.id   AF-A0A8H6JB30-F1
#
_cell.length_a   1.000
_cell.length_b   1.000
_cell.length_c   1.000
_cell.angle_alpha   90.00
_cell.angle_beta   90.00
_cell.angle_gamma   90.00
#
_symmetry.space_group_name_H-M   'P 1'
#
loop_
_entity.id
_entity.type
_entity.pdbx_description
1 polymer ?
#
loop_
_entity_poly.entity_id
_entity_poly.type
_entity_poly.pdbx_seq_one_letter_code
_entity_poly.pdbx_strand_id
1 'polypeptide(L)'
;MHRHTLLSLLILGLATGSLAQYASSKVILDPTYRTVPPPHGDYPQDPDHVRVVSIVLSAISLTFVGISLRESKYWNSTVPAALTIGSVTFTLAEAINCYLGNVYWTTSHDPSNRMFTLLGRDFETYVGIIWWSYGAVLSCGIFGALNRNIGTGKLWALLGFAGFLDIVLEECLLTYGGIYTYYGHQPLVVNVFPLWWAFCNVSSIFVGVSIAYRYRDLLEGWGSCFVPVLLPLCYVGPQVLAALPTIYAIQADYSPFVTQLCGIATCVLAVVQVGVVMDCVLMRDQTSGSQVGRDVKSQKAHQRLF
;
A
#
# COMPACT_ATOMS: atom_id res chain seq x y z
N MET A 1 5.37 -39.46 18.71
CA MET A 1 4.30 -38.50 19.09
C MET A 1 4.15 -37.31 18.12
N HIS A 2 4.46 -37.43 16.82
CA HIS A 2 4.39 -36.28 15.88
C HIS A 2 3.58 -36.49 14.59
N ARG A 3 2.99 -37.67 14.36
CA ARG A 3 2.19 -37.93 13.14
C ARG A 3 0.69 -37.67 13.31
N HIS A 4 0.16 -37.61 14.54
CA HIS A 4 -1.27 -37.40 14.77
C HIS A 4 -1.68 -35.93 14.80
N THR A 5 -0.77 -35.00 15.09
CA THR A 5 -1.06 -33.56 15.18
C THR A 5 -1.25 -32.89 13.82
N LEU A 6 -0.54 -33.35 12.78
CA LEU A 6 -0.66 -32.84 11.41
C LEU A 6 -1.97 -33.26 10.74
N LEU A 7 -2.45 -34.48 11.01
CA LEU A 7 -3.70 -34.98 10.45
C LEU A 7 -4.92 -34.26 11.05
N SER A 8 -4.87 -33.94 12.36
CA SER A 8 -5.94 -33.19 13.04
C SER A 8 -6.04 -31.74 12.53
N LEU A 9 -4.92 -31.08 12.22
CA LEU A 9 -4.92 -29.75 11.59
C LEU A 9 -5.47 -29.76 10.17
N LEU A 10 -5.16 -30.81 9.39
CA LEU A 10 -5.70 -30.97 8.04
C LEU A 10 -7.22 -31.22 8.04
N ILE A 11 -7.71 -32.03 9.00
CA ILE A 11 -9.13 -32.36 9.13
C ILE A 11 -9.93 -31.16 9.69
N LEU A 12 -9.38 -30.38 10.63
CA LEU A 12 -10.03 -29.14 11.06
C LEU A 12 -10.09 -28.09 9.93
N GLY A 13 -9.04 -27.97 9.11
CA GLY A 13 -9.03 -27.05 7.96
C GLY A 13 -10.01 -27.45 6.84
N LEU A 14 -10.28 -28.75 6.68
CA LEU A 14 -11.26 -29.24 5.70
C LEU A 14 -12.71 -29.14 6.22
N ALA A 15 -12.93 -29.32 7.52
CA ALA A 15 -14.26 -29.26 8.13
C ALA A 15 -14.79 -27.83 8.31
N THR A 16 -13.92 -26.82 8.44
CA THR A 16 -14.33 -25.40 8.49
C THR A 16 -14.65 -24.83 7.11
N GLY A 17 -14.05 -25.39 6.05
CA GLY A 17 -14.30 -24.97 4.67
C GLY A 17 -15.74 -25.20 4.19
N SER A 18 -16.43 -26.25 4.66
CA SER A 18 -17.80 -26.55 4.24
C SER A 18 -18.85 -25.66 4.89
N LEU A 19 -18.60 -25.14 6.11
CA LEU A 19 -19.54 -24.22 6.77
C LEU A 19 -19.44 -22.79 6.21
N ALA A 20 -18.26 -22.37 5.75
CA ALA A 20 -18.07 -21.07 5.10
C ALA A 20 -18.71 -21.00 3.70
N GLN A 21 -18.77 -22.13 2.97
CA GLN A 21 -19.32 -22.19 1.61
C GLN A 21 -20.84 -22.01 1.50
N TYR A 22 -21.60 -22.21 2.59
CA TYR A 22 -23.06 -22.01 2.60
C TYR A 22 -23.50 -20.72 3.29
N ALA A 23 -22.54 -19.87 3.71
CA ALA A 23 -22.85 -18.57 4.27
C ALA A 23 -23.22 -17.58 3.16
N SER A 24 -24.50 -17.51 2.80
CA SER A 24 -25.02 -16.44 1.93
C SER A 24 -25.52 -15.28 2.79
N SER A 25 -24.90 -14.10 2.67
CA SER A 25 -25.47 -12.86 3.23
C SER A 25 -26.30 -12.17 2.16
N LYS A 26 -27.47 -11.64 2.55
CA LYS A 26 -28.26 -10.79 1.66
C LYS A 26 -27.48 -9.48 1.49
N VAL A 27 -26.94 -9.25 0.30
CA VAL A 27 -26.27 -7.99 -0.04
C VAL A 27 -27.33 -6.89 -0.10
N ILE A 28 -27.44 -6.11 0.98
CA ILE A 28 -28.25 -4.89 1.01
C ILE A 28 -27.33 -3.77 0.56
N LEU A 29 -27.55 -3.20 -0.63
CA LEU A 29 -26.74 -2.08 -1.10
C LEU A 29 -27.09 -0.80 -0.33
N ASP A 30 -26.10 0.08 -0.15
CA ASP A 30 -26.33 1.44 0.34
C ASP A 30 -27.40 2.15 -0.53
N PRO A 31 -28.43 2.77 0.06
CA PRO A 31 -29.56 3.33 -0.69
C PRO A 31 -29.17 4.51 -1.59
N THR A 32 -28.11 5.24 -1.24
CA THR A 32 -27.62 6.43 -1.95
C THR A 32 -26.57 6.03 -2.98
N TYR A 33 -25.55 5.27 -2.57
CA TYR A 33 -24.37 4.97 -3.38
C TYR A 33 -24.48 3.64 -4.13
N ARG A 34 -25.46 2.79 -3.79
CA ARG A 34 -25.69 1.46 -4.40
C ARG A 34 -24.47 0.54 -4.32
N THR A 35 -23.71 0.64 -3.22
CA THR A 35 -22.49 -0.11 -2.94
C THR A 35 -22.69 -1.11 -1.79
N VAL A 36 -21.85 -2.15 -1.68
CA VAL A 36 -21.91 -3.07 -0.53
C VAL A 36 -21.52 -2.30 0.74
N PRO A 37 -22.42 -2.19 1.75
CA PRO A 37 -22.14 -1.48 2.97
C PRO A 37 -21.05 -2.25 3.72
N PRO A 38 -20.04 -1.56 4.24
CA PRO A 38 -19.06 -2.22 5.10
C PRO A 38 -19.75 -2.66 6.40
N PRO A 39 -19.09 -3.50 7.22
CA PRO A 39 -19.63 -4.00 8.49
C PRO A 39 -19.64 -2.91 9.58
N HIS A 40 -20.27 -1.75 9.30
CA HIS A 40 -20.27 -0.54 10.12
C HIS A 40 -20.63 -0.77 11.60
N GLY A 41 -21.46 -1.78 11.90
CA GLY A 41 -21.89 -2.08 13.27
C GLY A 41 -21.14 -3.23 13.95
N ASP A 42 -20.45 -4.08 13.19
CA ASP A 42 -19.86 -5.33 13.72
C ASP A 42 -18.42 -5.12 14.22
N TYR A 43 -17.81 -3.98 13.88
CA TYR A 43 -16.44 -3.64 14.26
C TYR A 43 -16.33 -2.17 14.69
N PRO A 44 -16.65 -1.85 15.96
CA PRO A 44 -16.65 -0.47 16.44
C PRO A 44 -15.23 0.10 16.55
N GLN A 45 -15.12 1.42 16.41
CA GLN A 45 -13.87 2.14 16.65
C GLN A 45 -13.48 2.10 18.14
N ASP A 46 -12.18 1.95 18.42
CA ASP A 46 -11.60 2.22 19.73
C ASP A 46 -10.90 3.60 19.71
N PRO A 47 -11.48 4.63 20.38
CA PRO A 47 -10.94 5.99 20.34
C PRO A 47 -9.54 6.13 20.96
N ASP A 48 -9.22 5.33 21.98
CA ASP A 48 -7.92 5.39 22.64
C ASP A 48 -6.84 4.78 21.74
N HIS A 49 -7.17 3.68 21.06
CA HIS A 49 -6.28 3.08 20.07
C HIS A 49 -6.01 4.03 18.89
N VAL A 50 -7.07 4.62 18.34
CA VAL A 50 -6.97 5.62 17.27
C VAL A 50 -6.09 6.80 17.69
N ARG A 51 -6.26 7.31 18.93
CA ARG A 51 -5.44 8.40 19.46
C ARG A 51 -3.97 8.01 19.55
N VAL A 52 -3.66 6.86 20.16
CA VAL A 52 -2.27 6.38 20.33
C VAL A 52 -1.59 6.22 18.97
N VAL A 53 -2.25 5.54 18.03
CA VAL A 53 -1.72 5.32 16.68
C VAL A 53 -1.51 6.63 15.94
N SER A 54 -2.48 7.56 16.01
CA SER A 54 -2.36 8.87 15.38
C SER A 54 -1.16 9.66 15.90
N ILE A 55 -0.91 9.64 17.21
CA ILE A 55 0.23 10.36 17.83
C ILE A 55 1.56 9.75 17.36
N VAL A 56 1.70 8.42 17.46
CA VAL A 56 2.94 7.72 17.09
C VAL A 56 3.26 7.91 15.62
N LEU A 57 2.27 7.70 14.75
CA LEU A 57 2.45 7.79 13.31
C LEU A 57 2.65 9.25 12.85
N SER A 58 1.98 10.23 13.46
CA SER A 58 2.27 11.65 13.21
C SER A 58 3.72 12.01 13.56
N ALA A 59 4.24 11.53 14.69
CA ALA A 59 5.63 11.77 15.07
C ALA A 59 6.62 11.16 14.06
N ILE A 60 6.32 9.96 13.55
CA ILE A 60 7.10 9.30 12.48
C ILE A 60 7.03 10.13 11.20
N SER A 61 5.83 10.52 10.74
CA SER A 61 5.62 11.38 9.58
C SER A 61 6.45 12.65 9.64
N LEU A 62 6.36 13.38 10.76
CA LEU A 62 7.09 14.63 10.96
C LEU A 62 8.61 14.43 10.97
N THR A 63 9.08 13.30 11.51
CA THR A 63 10.49 12.93 11.47
C THR A 63 10.98 12.74 10.04
N PHE A 64 10.23 12.00 9.21
CA PHE A 64 10.60 11.76 7.81
C PHE A 64 10.45 13.02 6.95
N VAL A 65 9.48 13.89 7.22
CA VAL A 65 9.42 15.22 6.61
C VAL A 65 10.66 16.04 6.97
N GLY A 66 11.09 16.02 8.23
CA GLY A 66 12.33 16.69 8.66
C GLY A 66 13.57 16.16 7.93
N ILE A 67 13.68 14.84 7.78
CA ILE A 67 14.76 14.19 7.00
C ILE A 67 14.69 14.64 5.54
N SER A 68 13.51 14.59 4.91
CA SER A 68 13.33 14.98 3.51
C SER A 68 13.55 16.46 3.27
N LEU A 69 13.24 17.36 4.21
CA LEU A 69 13.60 18.77 4.14
C LEU A 69 15.12 18.98 4.18
N ARG A 70 15.82 18.24 5.05
CA ARG A 70 17.29 18.24 5.09
C ARG A 70 17.88 17.73 3.78
N GLU A 71 17.34 16.64 3.25
CA GLU A 71 17.75 16.07 1.96
C GLU A 71 17.47 17.01 0.79
N SER A 72 16.32 17.68 0.79
CA SER A 72 15.96 18.73 -0.14
C SER A 72 17.00 19.86 -0.17
N LYS A 73 17.47 20.29 1.00
CA LYS A 73 18.56 21.26 1.11
C LYS A 73 19.89 20.70 0.60
N TYR A 74 20.21 19.46 0.92
CA TYR A 74 21.48 18.82 0.53
C TYR A 74 21.59 18.61 -0.99
N TRP A 75 20.52 18.17 -1.64
CA TRP A 75 20.48 17.95 -3.09
C TRP A 75 20.02 19.15 -3.90
N ASN A 76 19.68 20.27 -3.25
CA ASN A 76 19.07 21.44 -3.88
C ASN A 76 17.85 21.06 -4.74
N SER A 77 16.93 20.31 -4.15
CA SER A 77 15.75 19.73 -4.80
C SER A 77 14.51 19.88 -3.92
N THR A 78 13.38 20.28 -4.49
CA THR A 78 12.09 20.37 -3.75
C THR A 78 11.34 19.04 -3.72
N VAL A 79 11.73 18.08 -4.56
CA VAL A 79 11.03 16.81 -4.74
C VAL A 79 10.99 15.92 -3.48
N PRO A 80 12.09 15.73 -2.71
CA PRO A 80 12.04 14.92 -1.48
C PRO A 80 10.97 15.40 -0.50
N ALA A 81 10.97 16.70 -0.17
CA ALA A 81 9.98 17.27 0.73
C ALA A 81 8.56 17.11 0.19
N ALA A 82 8.36 17.40 -1.11
CA ALA A 82 7.07 17.27 -1.76
C ALA A 82 6.52 15.84 -1.76
N LEU A 83 7.39 14.83 -1.90
CA LEU A 83 6.99 13.42 -1.77
C LEU A 83 6.49 13.11 -0.36
N THR A 84 7.23 13.50 0.67
CA THR A 84 6.82 13.21 2.07
C THR A 84 5.60 13.99 2.52
N ILE A 85 5.47 15.26 2.14
CA ILE A 85 4.31 16.09 2.49
C ILE A 85 3.10 15.65 1.66
N GLY A 86 3.31 15.41 0.36
CA GLY A 86 2.27 14.96 -0.56
C GLY A 86 1.73 13.58 -0.25
N SER A 87 2.47 12.72 0.46
CA SER A 87 2.05 11.35 0.80
C SER A 87 0.71 11.27 1.55
N VAL A 88 0.26 12.33 2.21
CA VAL A 88 -1.09 12.39 2.80
C VAL A 88 -2.20 12.11 1.77
N THR A 89 -1.96 12.44 0.50
CA THR A 89 -2.95 12.23 -0.56
C THR A 89 -3.10 10.78 -0.98
N PHE A 90 -2.21 9.86 -0.56
CA PHE A 90 -2.41 8.42 -0.74
C PHE A 90 -3.72 7.93 -0.15
N THR A 91 -4.23 8.61 0.88
CA THR A 91 -5.55 8.31 1.48
C THR A 91 -6.70 8.36 0.48
N LEU A 92 -6.61 9.21 -0.56
CA LEU A 92 -7.62 9.28 -1.61
C LEU A 92 -7.64 7.99 -2.44
N ALA A 93 -6.46 7.47 -2.74
CA ALA A 93 -6.32 6.23 -3.48
C ALA A 93 -6.67 5.02 -2.61
N GLU A 94 -6.32 5.08 -1.32
CA GLU A 94 -6.76 4.09 -0.35
C GLU A 94 -8.28 3.98 -0.29
N ALA A 95 -9.00 5.10 -0.35
CA ALA A 95 -10.46 5.05 -0.25
C ALA A 95 -11.11 4.22 -1.38
N ILE A 96 -10.48 4.19 -2.57
CA ILE A 96 -10.88 3.31 -3.67
C ILE A 96 -10.48 1.86 -3.38
N ASN A 97 -9.25 1.65 -2.90
CA ASN A 97 -8.74 0.31 -2.57
C ASN A 97 -9.55 -0.35 -1.45
N CYS A 98 -10.00 0.40 -0.44
CA CYS A 98 -10.86 -0.09 0.63
C CYS A 98 -12.14 -0.71 0.08
N TYR A 99 -12.70 -0.10 -0.97
CA TYR A 99 -13.89 -0.62 -1.61
C TYR A 99 -13.59 -1.91 -2.37
N LEU A 100 -12.57 -1.88 -3.23
CA LEU A 100 -12.22 -3.00 -4.10
C LEU A 100 -11.69 -4.21 -3.32
N GLY A 101 -10.88 -3.94 -2.31
CA GLY A 101 -10.11 -4.88 -1.49
C GLY A 101 -10.80 -5.34 -0.21
N ASN A 102 -12.05 -4.91 0.02
CA ASN A 102 -12.83 -5.22 1.22
C ASN A 102 -12.12 -4.87 2.53
N VAL A 103 -11.73 -3.61 2.67
CA VAL A 103 -11.17 -3.02 3.89
C VAL A 103 -12.16 -2.05 4.49
N TYR A 104 -12.35 -2.14 5.80
CA TYR A 104 -13.19 -1.21 6.55
C TYR A 104 -12.37 -0.47 7.60
N TRP A 105 -12.26 0.85 7.43
CA TRP A 105 -11.77 1.77 8.45
C TRP A 105 -12.90 2.13 9.40
N THR A 106 -12.66 1.98 10.70
CA THR A 106 -13.65 2.29 11.73
C THR A 106 -13.91 3.80 11.80
N THR A 107 -15.12 4.15 12.22
CA THR A 107 -15.58 5.54 12.28
C THR A 107 -16.15 5.85 13.66
N SER A 108 -15.80 7.00 14.20
CA SER A 108 -16.35 7.57 15.44
C SER A 108 -17.78 8.08 15.28
N HIS A 109 -18.23 8.27 14.02
CA HIS A 109 -19.49 8.93 13.64
C HIS A 109 -19.59 10.41 14.07
N ASP A 110 -18.49 11.01 14.52
CA ASP A 110 -18.42 12.44 14.82
C ASP A 110 -18.07 13.21 13.53
N PRO A 111 -18.94 14.11 13.05
CA PRO A 111 -18.67 14.91 11.86
C PRO A 111 -17.38 15.75 11.95
N SER A 112 -16.89 16.06 13.15
CA SER A 112 -15.67 16.83 13.35
C SER A 112 -14.38 16.04 13.07
N ASN A 113 -14.43 14.71 13.14
CA ASN A 113 -13.28 13.84 12.85
C ASN A 113 -13.20 13.43 11.37
N ARG A 114 -14.30 13.59 10.62
CA ARG A 114 -14.43 13.21 9.22
C ARG A 114 -13.54 14.09 8.35
N MET A 115 -12.68 13.44 7.56
CA MET A 115 -11.84 14.11 6.57
C MET A 115 -12.56 14.22 5.23
N PHE A 116 -13.16 13.13 4.75
CA PHE A 116 -14.01 13.11 3.56
C PHE A 116 -14.91 11.87 3.54
N THR A 117 -15.89 11.85 2.63
CA THR A 117 -16.72 10.68 2.33
C THR A 117 -16.54 10.31 0.87
N LEU A 118 -16.25 9.04 0.59
CA LEU A 118 -16.12 8.52 -0.79
C LEU A 118 -16.84 7.18 -0.90
N LEU A 119 -17.67 7.01 -1.94
CA LEU A 119 -18.45 5.79 -2.19
C LEU A 119 -19.30 5.32 -0.99
N GLY A 120 -19.80 6.28 -0.20
CA GLY A 120 -20.59 6.02 1.00
C GLY A 120 -19.81 5.62 2.25
N ARG A 121 -18.48 5.70 2.20
CA ARG A 121 -17.60 5.43 3.35
C ARG A 121 -16.99 6.71 3.86
N ASP A 122 -17.09 6.90 5.17
CA ASP A 122 -16.44 7.99 5.87
C ASP A 122 -14.99 7.63 6.16
N PHE A 123 -14.08 8.55 5.82
CA PHE A 123 -12.67 8.47 6.14
C PHE A 123 -12.35 9.58 7.14
N GLU A 124 -11.87 9.19 8.31
CA GLU A 124 -11.50 10.13 9.36
C GLU A 124 -10.03 10.53 9.25
N THR A 125 -9.69 11.61 9.94
CA THR A 125 -8.36 12.23 9.89
C THR A 125 -7.24 11.24 10.26
N TYR A 126 -7.48 10.29 11.16
CA TYR A 126 -6.49 9.29 11.55
C TYR A 126 -6.09 8.36 10.40
N VAL A 127 -7.02 8.06 9.48
CA VAL A 127 -6.71 7.27 8.27
C VAL A 127 -5.73 8.05 7.40
N GLY A 128 -5.94 9.37 7.29
CA GLY A 128 -5.02 10.30 6.65
C GLY A 128 -3.61 10.26 7.24
N ILE A 129 -3.52 10.22 8.57
CA ILE A 129 -2.24 10.16 9.30
C ILE A 129 -1.52 8.83 9.05
N ILE A 130 -2.24 7.71 9.06
CA ILE A 130 -1.65 6.38 8.80
C ILE A 130 -1.02 6.34 7.40
N TRP A 131 -1.78 6.74 6.38
CA TRP A 131 -1.30 6.74 5.00
C TRP A 131 -0.24 7.78 4.71
N TRP A 132 -0.32 8.94 5.38
CA TRP A 132 0.77 9.91 5.34
C TRP A 132 2.08 9.33 5.88
N SER A 133 2.01 8.60 7.00
CA SER A 133 3.18 8.00 7.64
C SER A 133 3.80 6.92 6.78
N TYR A 134 2.97 6.00 6.27
CA TYR A 134 3.40 4.94 5.38
C TYR A 134 4.07 5.51 4.12
N GLY A 135 3.41 6.46 3.46
CA GLY A 135 3.93 7.12 2.27
C GLY A 135 5.19 7.94 2.52
N ALA A 136 5.28 8.68 3.64
CA ALA A 136 6.45 9.50 3.96
C ALA A 136 7.71 8.66 4.22
N VAL A 137 7.58 7.56 4.98
CA VAL A 137 8.68 6.63 5.27
C VAL A 137 9.22 6.02 3.97
N LEU A 138 8.33 5.43 3.16
CA LEU A 138 8.73 4.74 1.94
C LEU A 138 9.21 5.70 0.86
N SER A 139 8.55 6.85 0.68
CA SER A 139 8.97 7.84 -0.30
C SER A 139 10.33 8.42 0.02
N CYS A 140 10.59 8.77 1.29
CA CYS A 140 11.92 9.23 1.71
C CYS A 140 12.98 8.13 1.53
N GLY A 141 12.70 6.91 1.99
CA GLY A 141 13.65 5.79 1.90
C GLY A 141 14.01 5.42 0.46
N ILE A 142 13.01 5.24 -0.41
CA ILE A 142 13.20 4.85 -1.81
C ILE A 142 13.83 5.99 -2.60
N PHE A 143 13.30 7.22 -2.52
CA PHE A 143 13.86 8.35 -3.26
C PHE A 143 15.30 8.63 -2.83
N GLY A 144 15.56 8.59 -1.53
CA GLY A 144 16.90 8.77 -0.98
C GLY A 144 17.87 7.67 -1.39
N ALA A 145 17.42 6.42 -1.50
CA ALA A 145 18.20 5.31 -2.04
C ALA A 145 18.54 5.51 -3.53
N LEU A 146 17.57 5.95 -4.34
CA LEU A 146 17.76 6.24 -5.76
C LEU A 146 18.75 7.41 -5.97
N ASN A 147 18.65 8.49 -5.20
CA ASN A 147 19.60 9.61 -5.25
C ASN A 147 21.03 9.21 -4.85
N ARG A 148 21.18 8.19 -4.00
CA ARG A 148 22.47 7.64 -3.59
C ARG A 148 23.01 6.58 -4.54
N ASN A 149 22.34 6.35 -5.68
CA ASN A 149 22.81 5.42 -6.71
C ASN A 149 23.06 4.01 -6.17
N ILE A 150 22.20 3.51 -5.26
CA ILE A 150 22.35 2.15 -4.75
C ILE A 150 22.14 1.13 -5.88
N GLY A 151 22.89 0.02 -5.85
CA GLY A 151 22.75 -1.06 -6.82
C GLY A 151 21.39 -1.75 -6.77
N THR A 152 20.96 -2.35 -7.88
CA THR A 152 19.64 -3.00 -8.02
C THR A 152 19.37 -4.05 -6.94
N GLY A 153 20.36 -4.87 -6.57
CA GLY A 153 20.18 -5.89 -5.52
C GLY A 153 19.89 -5.29 -4.15
N LYS A 154 20.53 -4.16 -3.82
CA LYS A 154 20.24 -3.42 -2.57
C LYS A 154 18.87 -2.75 -2.62
N LEU A 155 18.43 -2.32 -3.79
CA LEU A 155 17.08 -1.76 -3.97
C LEU A 155 16.01 -2.85 -3.77
N TRP A 156 16.21 -4.05 -4.32
CA TRP A 156 15.35 -5.20 -4.02
C TRP A 156 15.32 -5.54 -2.52
N ALA A 157 16.49 -5.54 -1.86
CA ALA A 157 16.56 -5.77 -0.41
C ALA A 157 15.81 -4.68 0.38
N LEU A 158 15.90 -3.42 -0.03
CA LEU A 158 15.14 -2.32 0.57
C LEU A 158 13.63 -2.52 0.43
N LEU A 159 13.16 -2.94 -0.76
CA LEU A 159 11.74 -3.19 -1.01
C LEU A 159 11.24 -4.43 -0.26
N GLY A 160 12.03 -5.50 -0.19
CA GLY A 160 11.70 -6.67 0.61
C GLY A 160 11.64 -6.35 2.11
N PHE A 161 12.56 -5.52 2.60
CA PHE A 161 12.54 -5.04 3.98
C PHE A 161 11.33 -4.12 4.26
N ALA A 162 10.98 -3.25 3.31
CA ALA A 162 9.77 -2.44 3.39
C ALA A 162 8.50 -3.30 3.49
N GLY A 163 8.37 -4.35 2.66
CA GLY A 163 7.24 -5.28 2.74
C GLY A 163 7.19 -6.06 4.05
N PHE A 164 8.35 -6.43 4.59
CA PHE A 164 8.43 -7.05 5.91
C PHE A 164 7.94 -6.10 7.02
N LEU A 165 8.39 -4.83 7.01
CA LEU A 165 7.94 -3.84 7.98
C LEU A 165 6.44 -3.54 7.84
N ASP A 166 5.92 -3.56 6.61
CA ASP A 166 4.49 -3.40 6.34
C ASP A 166 3.67 -4.51 7.01
N ILE A 167 4.06 -5.78 6.80
CA ILE A 167 3.42 -6.93 7.45
C ILE A 167 3.42 -6.76 8.98
N VAL A 168 4.56 -6.37 9.58
CA VAL A 168 4.64 -6.18 11.03
C VAL A 168 3.72 -5.07 11.50
N LEU A 169 3.72 -3.93 10.81
CA LEU A 169 2.88 -2.78 11.17
C LEU A 169 1.40 -3.13 11.07
N GLU A 170 0.99 -3.74 9.95
CA GLU A 170 -0.40 -4.13 9.68
C GLU A 170 -0.91 -5.16 10.70
N GLU A 171 -0.12 -6.19 11.00
CA GLU A 171 -0.45 -7.19 12.04
C GLU A 171 -0.63 -6.53 13.41
N CYS A 172 0.26 -5.59 13.76
CA CYS A 172 0.15 -4.85 15.01
C CYS A 172 -1.12 -4.00 15.06
N LEU A 173 -1.44 -3.24 14.00
CA LEU A 173 -2.62 -2.36 13.97
C LEU A 173 -3.93 -3.17 13.98
N LEU A 174 -4.01 -4.24 13.21
CA LEU A 174 -5.18 -5.12 13.16
C LEU A 174 -5.41 -5.85 14.48
N THR A 175 -4.34 -6.37 15.11
CA THR A 175 -4.43 -7.07 16.39
C THR A 175 -4.70 -6.12 17.56
N TYR A 176 -4.22 -4.87 17.47
CA TYR A 176 -4.53 -3.84 18.47
C TYR A 176 -6.04 -3.56 18.48
N GLY A 177 -6.69 -3.62 17.32
CA GLY A 177 -8.14 -3.63 17.20
C GLY A 177 -8.77 -2.23 17.24
N GLY A 178 -9.99 -2.11 16.72
CA GLY A 178 -10.75 -0.86 16.76
C GLY A 178 -10.23 0.23 15.82
N ILE A 179 -9.39 -0.12 14.84
CA ILE A 179 -8.84 0.82 13.85
C ILE A 179 -9.39 0.50 12.46
N TYR A 180 -9.10 -0.69 11.93
CA TYR A 180 -9.67 -1.20 10.68
C TYR A 180 -9.69 -2.73 10.70
N THR A 181 -10.38 -3.30 9.72
CA THR A 181 -10.44 -4.75 9.52
C THR A 181 -10.60 -5.08 8.04
N TYR A 182 -10.09 -6.25 7.65
CA TYR A 182 -10.35 -6.86 6.35
C TYR A 182 -11.55 -7.79 6.46
N TYR A 183 -12.43 -7.74 5.47
CA TYR A 183 -13.61 -8.60 5.42
C TYR A 183 -13.71 -9.34 4.08
N GLY A 184 -14.63 -10.32 4.03
CA GLY A 184 -14.75 -11.23 2.89
C GLY A 184 -13.69 -12.33 2.88
N HIS A 185 -13.70 -13.16 1.83
CA HIS A 185 -12.81 -14.32 1.72
C HIS A 185 -11.41 -13.92 1.24
N GLN A 186 -10.64 -13.29 2.11
CA GLN A 186 -9.28 -12.82 1.81
C GLN A 186 -8.30 -14.01 1.61
N PRO A 187 -7.46 -14.01 0.56
CA PRO A 187 -6.40 -15.00 0.41
C PRO A 187 -5.16 -14.69 1.22
N LEU A 188 -4.31 -15.70 1.44
CA LEU A 188 -2.98 -15.57 2.04
C LEU A 188 -2.97 -14.84 3.40
N VAL A 189 -4.03 -15.03 4.21
CA VAL A 189 -4.10 -14.43 5.55
C VAL A 189 -3.07 -15.09 6.47
N VAL A 190 -2.15 -14.29 6.97
CA VAL A 190 -1.28 -14.61 8.11
C VAL A 190 -1.97 -14.00 9.32
N ASN A 191 -2.23 -14.77 10.38
CA ASN A 191 -2.95 -14.31 11.59
C ASN A 191 -4.24 -13.50 11.31
N VAL A 192 -4.14 -12.19 11.09
CA VAL A 192 -5.24 -11.30 10.67
C VAL A 192 -4.97 -10.51 9.38
N PHE A 193 -3.73 -10.43 8.90
CA PHE A 193 -3.33 -9.64 7.74
C PHE A 193 -3.30 -10.46 6.44
N PRO A 194 -4.01 -10.06 5.37
CA PRO A 194 -3.87 -10.70 4.07
C PRO A 194 -2.56 -10.29 3.39
N LEU A 195 -1.62 -11.23 3.29
CA LEU A 195 -0.23 -10.97 2.89
C LEU A 195 -0.09 -10.32 1.49
N TRP A 196 -1.08 -10.52 0.61
CA TRP A 196 -1.08 -9.94 -0.73
C TRP A 196 -1.09 -8.40 -0.71
N TRP A 197 -1.63 -7.77 0.34
CA TRP A 197 -1.62 -6.32 0.48
C TRP A 197 -0.22 -5.74 0.57
N ALA A 198 0.69 -6.37 1.32
CA ALA A 198 2.05 -5.86 1.47
C ALA A 198 2.79 -5.77 0.14
N PHE A 199 2.59 -6.75 -0.73
CA PHE A 199 3.17 -6.74 -2.08
C PHE A 199 2.59 -5.59 -2.92
N CYS A 200 1.27 -5.42 -2.91
CA CYS A 200 0.60 -4.36 -3.65
C CYS A 200 1.01 -2.97 -3.13
N ASN A 201 0.95 -2.73 -1.82
CA ASN A 201 1.26 -1.43 -1.21
C ASN A 201 2.68 -0.98 -1.55
N VAL A 202 3.67 -1.85 -1.32
CA VAL A 202 5.09 -1.53 -1.59
C VAL A 202 5.33 -1.33 -3.10
N SER A 203 4.77 -2.20 -3.94
CA SER A 203 4.97 -2.10 -5.40
C SER A 203 4.40 -0.79 -5.97
N SER A 204 3.24 -0.35 -5.49
CA SER A 204 2.55 0.85 -5.98
C SER A 204 3.24 2.13 -5.54
N ILE A 205 3.70 2.21 -4.28
CA ILE A 205 4.51 3.35 -3.84
C ILE A 205 5.83 3.38 -4.61
N PHE A 206 6.46 2.23 -4.82
CA PHE A 206 7.69 2.16 -5.62
C PHE A 206 7.49 2.71 -7.03
N VAL A 207 6.36 2.43 -7.68
CA VAL A 207 6.01 3.02 -8.99
C VAL A 207 5.95 4.55 -8.90
N GLY A 208 5.18 5.10 -7.97
CA GLY A 208 5.02 6.55 -7.82
C GLY A 208 6.34 7.28 -7.53
N VAL A 209 7.14 6.74 -6.60
CA VAL A 209 8.44 7.32 -6.24
C VAL A 209 9.44 7.19 -7.39
N SER A 210 9.43 6.08 -8.13
CA SER A 210 10.31 5.88 -9.28
C SER A 210 9.99 6.82 -10.43
N ILE A 211 8.70 7.07 -10.70
CA ILE A 211 8.25 8.07 -11.68
C ILE A 211 8.69 9.47 -11.23
N ALA A 212 8.42 9.84 -9.97
CA ALA A 212 8.85 11.13 -9.43
C ALA A 212 10.36 11.32 -9.51
N TYR A 213 11.15 10.27 -9.22
CA TYR A 213 12.60 10.28 -9.37
C TYR A 213 13.04 10.43 -10.83
N ARG A 214 12.43 9.70 -11.76
CA ARG A 214 12.78 9.69 -13.18
C ARG A 214 12.50 11.04 -13.85
N TYR A 215 11.42 11.70 -13.44
CA TYR A 215 10.96 12.99 -13.96
C TYR A 215 11.19 14.16 -13.00
N ARG A 216 12.08 13.99 -12.00
CA ARG A 216 12.35 14.99 -10.97
C ARG A 216 12.68 16.37 -11.52
N ASP A 217 13.42 16.45 -12.63
CA ASP A 217 13.77 17.71 -13.29
C ASP A 217 12.52 18.54 -13.70
N LEU A 218 11.39 17.90 -13.99
CA LEU A 218 10.11 18.55 -14.30
C LEU A 218 9.32 18.91 -13.03
N LEU A 219 9.62 18.25 -11.92
CA LEU A 219 8.96 18.39 -10.63
C LEU A 219 9.74 19.29 -9.66
N GLU A 220 10.85 19.89 -10.08
CA GLU A 220 11.60 20.85 -9.26
C GLU A 220 10.89 22.21 -9.17
N GLY A 221 11.15 22.93 -8.07
CA GLY A 221 10.59 24.27 -7.85
C GLY A 221 9.06 24.24 -7.79
N TRP A 222 8.39 25.03 -8.63
CA TRP A 222 6.91 25.04 -8.69
C TRP A 222 6.32 23.71 -9.19
N GLY A 223 7.10 22.94 -9.96
CA GLY A 223 6.68 21.62 -10.43
C GLY A 223 6.35 20.65 -9.28
N SER A 224 6.92 20.88 -8.08
CA SER A 224 6.69 19.98 -6.95
C SER A 224 5.27 20.07 -6.41
N CYS A 225 4.53 21.13 -6.73
CA CYS A 225 3.11 21.25 -6.41
C CYS A 225 2.25 20.19 -7.12
N PHE A 226 2.75 19.55 -8.19
CA PHE A 226 2.06 18.45 -8.87
C PHE A 226 2.29 17.09 -8.19
N VAL A 227 3.29 16.95 -7.31
CA VAL A 227 3.60 15.67 -6.64
C VAL A 227 2.41 15.15 -5.82
N PRO A 228 1.71 15.95 -4.99
CA PRO A 228 0.54 15.48 -4.25
C PRO A 228 -0.60 14.96 -5.14
N VAL A 229 -0.71 15.44 -6.38
CA VAL A 229 -1.71 14.95 -7.35
C VAL A 229 -1.23 13.67 -8.04
N LEU A 230 0.07 13.60 -8.36
CA LEU A 230 0.69 12.46 -9.01
C LEU A 230 0.65 11.20 -8.13
N LEU A 231 0.96 11.34 -6.84
CA LEU A 231 1.08 10.23 -5.90
C LEU A 231 -0.14 9.30 -5.85
N PRO A 232 -1.38 9.78 -5.62
CA PRO A 232 -2.54 8.89 -5.54
C PRO A 232 -2.83 8.20 -6.89
N LEU A 233 -2.57 8.86 -8.02
CA LEU A 233 -2.75 8.27 -9.34
C LEU A 233 -1.74 7.14 -9.60
N CYS A 234 -0.48 7.38 -9.23
CA CYS A 234 0.58 6.38 -9.32
C CYS A 234 0.49 5.30 -8.23
N TYR A 235 -0.42 5.45 -7.26
CA TYR A 235 -0.71 4.42 -6.26
C TYR A 235 -1.88 3.55 -6.68
N VAL A 236 -3.06 4.15 -6.92
CA VAL A 236 -4.29 3.39 -7.22
C VAL A 236 -4.16 2.55 -8.49
N GLY A 237 -3.60 3.12 -9.57
CA GLY A 237 -3.51 2.43 -10.86
C GLY A 237 -2.69 1.14 -10.78
N PRO A 238 -1.41 1.22 -10.36
CA PRO A 238 -0.57 0.04 -10.18
C PRO A 238 -1.11 -0.93 -9.13
N GLN A 239 -1.74 -0.43 -8.06
CA GLN A 239 -2.33 -1.30 -7.05
C GLN A 239 -3.47 -2.14 -7.60
N VAL A 240 -4.44 -1.51 -8.26
CA VAL A 240 -5.58 -2.21 -8.86
C VAL A 240 -5.11 -3.18 -9.92
N LEU A 241 -4.10 -2.82 -10.73
CA LEU A 241 -3.56 -3.69 -11.76
C LEU A 241 -2.95 -4.98 -11.17
N ALA A 242 -2.12 -4.86 -10.14
CA ALA A 242 -1.51 -6.02 -9.48
C ALA A 242 -2.54 -6.82 -8.66
N ALA A 243 -3.47 -6.14 -7.99
CA ALA A 243 -4.47 -6.75 -7.13
C ALA A 243 -5.65 -7.37 -7.88
N LEU A 244 -5.77 -7.16 -9.20
CA LEU A 244 -6.93 -7.55 -9.99
C LEU A 244 -7.37 -9.01 -9.78
N PRO A 245 -6.48 -10.04 -9.77
CA PRO A 245 -6.88 -11.41 -9.50
C PRO A 245 -7.56 -11.58 -8.13
N THR A 246 -6.99 -10.96 -7.09
CA THR A 246 -7.53 -11.04 -5.73
C THR A 246 -8.82 -10.24 -5.59
N ILE A 247 -8.92 -9.04 -6.19
CA ILE A 247 -10.15 -8.24 -6.21
C ILE A 247 -11.29 -9.07 -6.81
N TYR A 248 -11.07 -9.77 -7.93
CA TYR A 248 -12.09 -10.67 -8.47
C TYR A 248 -12.41 -11.82 -7.52
N ALA A 249 -11.39 -12.41 -6.88
CA ALA A 249 -11.58 -13.54 -6.00
C ALA A 249 -12.40 -13.21 -4.74
N ILE A 250 -12.18 -12.06 -4.12
CA ILE A 250 -12.86 -11.66 -2.88
C ILE A 250 -14.26 -11.10 -3.11
N GLN A 251 -14.57 -10.68 -4.35
CA GLN A 251 -15.88 -10.14 -4.74
C GLN A 251 -16.80 -11.20 -5.38
N ALA A 252 -16.30 -12.42 -5.60
CA ALA A 252 -17.04 -13.50 -6.22
C ALA A 252 -17.02 -14.77 -5.36
N ASP A 253 -17.96 -15.68 -5.63
CA ASP A 253 -18.09 -16.95 -4.92
C ASP A 253 -17.19 -18.03 -5.54
N TYR A 254 -15.87 -17.82 -5.45
CA TYR A 254 -14.88 -18.81 -5.86
C TYR A 254 -14.54 -19.77 -4.74
N SER A 255 -14.13 -21.00 -5.12
CA SER A 255 -13.62 -21.98 -4.15
C SER A 255 -12.39 -21.45 -3.40
N PRO A 256 -12.15 -21.87 -2.14
CA PRO A 256 -10.98 -21.43 -1.37
C PRO A 256 -9.66 -21.65 -2.09
N PHE A 257 -9.53 -22.73 -2.85
CA PHE A 257 -8.33 -23.01 -3.64
C PHE A 257 -8.08 -21.94 -4.71
N VAL A 258 -9.11 -21.57 -5.48
CA VAL A 258 -9.02 -20.51 -6.51
C VAL A 258 -8.69 -19.18 -5.85
N THR A 259 -9.32 -18.86 -4.72
CA THR A 259 -9.04 -17.65 -3.95
C THR A 259 -7.57 -17.55 -3.55
N GLN A 260 -6.98 -18.62 -3.01
CA GLN A 260 -5.55 -18.64 -2.66
C GLN A 260 -4.64 -18.47 -3.88
N LEU A 261 -4.97 -19.12 -5.01
CA LEU A 261 -4.21 -18.95 -6.25
C LEU A 261 -4.25 -17.51 -6.77
N CYS A 262 -5.40 -16.83 -6.65
CA CYS A 262 -5.54 -15.41 -6.99
C CYS A 262 -4.65 -14.54 -6.08
N GLY A 263 -4.59 -14.83 -4.77
CA GLY A 263 -3.64 -14.17 -3.86
C GLY A 263 -2.18 -14.32 -4.31
N ILE A 264 -1.77 -15.54 -4.64
CA ILE A 264 -0.41 -15.81 -5.13
C ILE A 264 -0.13 -15.07 -6.45
N ALA A 265 -1.09 -15.12 -7.38
CA ALA A 265 -0.99 -14.42 -8.66
C ALA A 265 -0.83 -12.90 -8.46
N THR A 266 -1.56 -12.31 -7.52
CA THR A 266 -1.42 -10.90 -7.14
C THR A 266 -0.01 -10.57 -6.63
N CYS A 267 0.55 -11.40 -5.73
CA CYS A 267 1.92 -11.19 -5.26
C CYS A 267 2.94 -11.26 -6.41
N VAL A 268 2.78 -12.21 -7.33
CA VAL A 268 3.66 -12.35 -8.51
C VAL A 268 3.54 -11.12 -9.42
N LEU A 269 2.32 -10.65 -9.71
CA LEU A 269 2.10 -9.46 -10.54
C LEU A 269 2.70 -8.21 -9.91
N ALA A 270 2.60 -8.04 -8.59
CA ALA A 270 3.23 -6.93 -7.88
C ALA A 270 4.77 -6.96 -7.99
N VAL A 271 5.40 -8.14 -7.89
CA VAL A 271 6.85 -8.29 -8.10
C VAL A 271 7.25 -8.02 -9.55
N VAL A 272 6.47 -8.53 -10.52
CA VAL A 272 6.70 -8.25 -11.95
C VAL A 272 6.57 -6.76 -12.24
N GLN A 273 5.58 -6.08 -11.65
CA GLN A 273 5.40 -4.64 -11.75
C GLN A 273 6.64 -3.88 -11.25
N VAL A 274 7.21 -4.27 -10.11
CA VAL A 274 8.47 -3.69 -9.61
C VAL A 274 9.60 -3.90 -10.62
N GLY A 275 9.74 -5.11 -11.17
CA GLY A 275 10.74 -5.44 -12.19
C GLY A 275 10.63 -4.58 -13.44
N VAL A 276 9.41 -4.42 -13.96
CA VAL A 276 9.10 -3.53 -15.10
C VAL A 276 9.45 -2.08 -14.80
N VAL A 277 9.18 -1.57 -13.59
CA VAL A 277 9.56 -0.22 -13.20
C VAL A 277 11.08 -0.08 -13.11
N MET A 278 11.78 -1.07 -12.56
CA MET A 278 13.25 -1.07 -12.53
C MET A 278 13.83 -0.99 -13.94
N ASP A 279 13.32 -1.79 -14.87
CA ASP A 279 13.81 -1.84 -16.26
C ASP A 279 13.38 -0.60 -17.06
N CYS A 280 12.08 -0.36 -17.21
CA CYS A 280 11.57 0.66 -18.14
C CYS A 280 11.65 2.10 -17.59
N VAL A 281 11.49 2.29 -16.28
CA VAL A 281 11.47 3.64 -15.68
C VAL A 281 12.86 4.03 -15.18
N LEU A 282 13.51 3.14 -14.44
CA LEU A 282 14.82 3.40 -13.84
C LEU A 282 16.00 2.98 -14.74
N MET A 283 15.75 2.28 -15.84
CA MET A 283 16.78 1.82 -16.79
C MET A 283 17.86 0.97 -16.09
N ARG A 284 17.41 0.04 -15.24
CA ARG A 284 18.23 -0.89 -14.47
C ARG A 284 17.91 -2.32 -14.90
N ASP A 285 18.93 -3.15 -15.12
CA ASP A 285 18.71 -4.59 -15.24
C ASP A 285 18.28 -5.12 -13.86
N GLN A 286 17.06 -5.63 -13.81
CA GLN A 286 16.45 -6.22 -12.63
C GLN A 286 17.19 -7.45 -12.09
N THR A 287 18.02 -8.11 -12.91
CA THR A 287 18.79 -9.31 -12.57
C THR A 287 20.25 -9.02 -12.19
N SER A 288 20.77 -7.85 -12.58
CA SER A 288 22.15 -7.46 -12.29
C SER A 288 22.26 -6.71 -10.96
N GLY A 289 22.65 -7.44 -9.90
CA GLY A 289 22.65 -6.91 -8.53
C GLY A 289 23.53 -5.67 -8.31
N SER A 290 24.61 -5.49 -9.08
CA SER A 290 25.55 -4.37 -8.97
C SER A 290 25.21 -3.17 -9.85
N GLN A 291 24.25 -3.30 -10.79
CA GLN A 291 23.97 -2.22 -11.71
C GLN A 291 23.34 -1.02 -10.99
N VAL A 292 23.81 0.17 -11.37
CA VAL A 292 23.20 1.45 -11.04
C VAL A 292 22.49 1.96 -12.29
N GLY A 293 21.28 2.51 -12.14
CA GLY A 293 20.53 3.09 -13.26
C GLY A 293 21.31 4.22 -13.93
N ARG A 294 21.09 4.46 -15.22
CA ARG A 294 21.76 5.57 -15.92
C ARG A 294 21.23 6.90 -15.37
N ASP A 295 22.11 7.78 -14.88
CA ASP A 295 21.71 9.11 -14.43
C ASP A 295 21.07 9.89 -15.60
N VAL A 296 20.01 10.65 -15.30
CA VAL A 296 19.28 11.51 -16.23
C VAL A 296 20.22 12.48 -16.95
N LYS A 297 21.28 12.96 -16.29
CA LYS A 297 22.31 13.80 -16.92
C LYS A 297 23.11 13.04 -17.98
N SER A 298 23.47 11.78 -17.73
CA SER A 298 24.16 10.94 -18.72
C SER A 298 23.28 10.65 -19.94
N GLN A 299 21.96 10.53 -19.74
CA GLN A 299 21.00 10.32 -20.81
C GLN A 299 20.75 11.60 -21.63
N LYS A 300 20.60 12.76 -20.98
CA LYS A 300 20.52 14.06 -21.67
C LYS A 300 21.78 14.36 -22.48
N ALA A 301 22.96 13.96 -21.99
CA ALA A 301 24.20 14.04 -22.76
C ALA A 301 24.18 13.12 -23.99
N HIS A 302 23.67 11.89 -23.83
CA HIS A 302 23.55 10.94 -24.94
C HIS A 302 22.52 11.38 -26.00
N GLN A 303 21.38 11.94 -25.59
CA GLN A 303 20.35 12.49 -26.48
C GLN A 303 20.75 13.80 -27.18
N ARG A 304 21.81 14.47 -26.74
CA ARG A 304 22.39 15.64 -27.44
C ARG A 304 23.47 15.26 -28.45
N LEU A 305 23.94 14.01 -28.42
CA LEU A 305 24.97 13.49 -29.30
C LEU A 305 24.40 12.77 -30.53
N PHE A 306 23.08 12.66 -30.62
CA PHE A 306 22.31 12.14 -31.75
C PHE A 306 21.19 13.12 -32.08
#